data_AF-A0A963V6N0-F1
#
_entry.id   AF-A0A963V6N0-F1
#
_cell.length_a   1.000
_cell.length_b   1.000
_cell.length_c   1.000
_cell.angle_alpha   90.00
_cell.angle_beta   90.00
_cell.angle_gamma   90.00
#
_symmetry.space_group_name_H-M   'P 1'
#
loop_
_entity.id
_entity.type
_entity.pdbx_description
1 polymer ?
#
loop_
_entity_poly.entity_id
_entity_poly.type
_entity_poly.pdbx_seq_one_letter_code
_entity_poly.pdbx_strand_id
1 'polypeptide(L)'
;FDGIRTIMFEPDGGNVDPSGVTHAYATGARRMGAEIHRFTPVTGTEAQPDGSWIVRTEKGDIHTRWVINAAGLWAREVAAMAGLALPLIPTEHQYFVTETIPEIAELGRRLPSVADRDGEYYLRQEGLGLLVGAYERNMKFWAEAGTPQGFGHELFEDDLERLEENV
;
A
#
# COMPACT_ATOMS: atom_id res chain seq x y z
N PHE A 1 -17.29 -25.40 13.06
CA PHE A 1 -17.80 -24.37 12.14
C PHE A 1 -19.18 -23.87 12.58
N ASP A 2 -19.48 -23.91 13.88
CA ASP A 2 -20.76 -23.40 14.36
C ASP A 2 -20.82 -21.89 14.07
N GLY A 3 -21.87 -21.45 13.38
CA GLY A 3 -22.01 -20.06 12.91
C GLY A 3 -21.53 -19.78 11.48
N ILE A 4 -20.70 -20.63 10.87
CA ILE A 4 -20.20 -20.43 9.50
C ILE A 4 -21.18 -21.03 8.50
N ARG A 5 -21.82 -20.17 7.68
CA ARG A 5 -22.84 -20.59 6.70
C ARG A 5 -22.27 -20.94 5.33
N THR A 6 -21.28 -20.16 4.86
CA THR A 6 -20.70 -20.28 3.51
C THR A 6 -19.21 -19.97 3.56
N ILE A 7 -18.43 -20.68 2.74
CA ILE A 7 -17.01 -20.41 2.50
C ILE A 7 -16.82 -20.22 1.00
N MET A 8 -16.18 -19.12 0.61
CA MET A 8 -15.67 -18.93 -0.74
C MET A 8 -14.17 -19.19 -0.71
N PHE A 9 -13.69 -20.13 -1.54
CA PHE A 9 -12.30 -20.56 -1.54
C PHE A 9 -11.66 -20.36 -2.91
N GLU A 10 -10.52 -19.69 -2.92
CA GLU A 10 -9.70 -19.45 -4.10
C GLU A 10 -8.34 -20.16 -3.89
N PRO A 11 -8.06 -21.27 -4.59
CA PRO A 11 -6.86 -22.08 -4.35
C PRO A 11 -5.57 -21.34 -4.69
N ASP A 12 -5.60 -20.40 -5.63
CA ASP A 12 -4.44 -19.62 -6.05
C ASP A 12 -4.30 -18.30 -5.26
N GLY A 13 -5.18 -18.07 -4.28
CA GLY A 13 -5.14 -16.93 -3.38
C GLY A 13 -3.99 -17.01 -2.40
N GLY A 14 -3.42 -15.86 -2.03
CA GLY A 14 -2.31 -15.82 -1.09
C GLY A 14 -1.85 -14.42 -0.74
N ASN A 15 -0.58 -14.31 -0.40
CA ASN A 15 0.09 -13.05 -0.09
C ASN A 15 1.53 -13.11 -0.60
N VAL A 16 2.13 -11.94 -0.76
CA VAL A 16 3.51 -11.77 -1.22
C VAL A 16 4.25 -10.83 -0.27
N ASP A 17 5.58 -10.89 -0.29
CA ASP A 17 6.40 -9.82 0.27
C ASP A 17 6.36 -8.61 -0.69
N PRO A 18 5.71 -7.48 -0.32
CA PRO A 18 5.60 -6.34 -1.21
C PRO A 18 6.96 -5.70 -1.52
N SER A 19 7.91 -5.73 -0.58
CA SER A 19 9.25 -5.18 -0.79
C SER A 19 10.02 -6.04 -1.78
N GLY A 20 10.02 -7.36 -1.59
CA GLY A 20 10.66 -8.32 -2.49
C GLY A 20 10.09 -8.24 -3.90
N VAL A 21 8.76 -8.20 -4.05
CA VAL A 21 8.10 -8.06 -5.35
C VAL A 21 8.51 -6.75 -6.03
N THR A 22 8.50 -5.63 -5.31
CA THR A 22 8.91 -4.32 -5.85
C THR A 22 10.36 -4.35 -6.37
N HIS A 23 11.29 -4.93 -5.61
CA HIS A 23 12.69 -5.04 -6.03
C HIS A 23 12.88 -5.99 -7.21
N ALA A 24 12.11 -7.08 -7.28
CA ALA A 24 12.11 -8.00 -8.41
C ALA A 24 11.67 -7.29 -9.70
N TYR A 25 10.56 -6.53 -9.65
CA TYR A 25 10.10 -5.73 -10.79
C TYR A 25 11.10 -4.63 -11.18
N ALA A 26 11.67 -3.91 -10.21
CA ALA A 26 12.68 -2.88 -10.48
C ALA A 26 13.93 -3.47 -11.17
N THR A 27 14.33 -4.69 -10.78
CA THR A 27 15.44 -5.42 -11.41
C THR A 27 15.09 -5.80 -12.85
N GLY A 28 13.89 -6.35 -13.07
CA GLY A 28 13.40 -6.69 -14.42
C GLY A 28 13.33 -5.46 -15.33
N ALA A 29 12.77 -4.35 -14.84
CA ALA A 29 12.65 -3.11 -15.59
C ALA A 29 14.01 -2.57 -16.05
N ARG A 30 15.01 -2.53 -15.15
CA ARG A 30 16.39 -2.12 -15.50
C ARG A 30 17.03 -3.03 -16.55
N ARG A 31 16.82 -4.35 -16.45
CA ARG A 31 17.31 -5.30 -17.48
C ARG A 31 16.69 -5.06 -18.85
N MET A 32 15.48 -4.50 -18.88
CA MET A 32 14.77 -4.12 -20.10
C MET A 32 15.05 -2.67 -20.54
N GLY A 33 16.01 -1.98 -19.90
CA GLY A 33 16.45 -0.63 -20.29
C GLY A 33 15.73 0.52 -19.59
N ALA A 34 14.88 0.25 -18.59
CA ALA A 34 14.28 1.33 -17.80
C ALA A 34 15.31 1.96 -16.84
N GLU A 35 15.24 3.28 -16.70
CA GLU A 35 16.02 4.01 -15.71
C GLU A 35 15.18 4.25 -14.44
N ILE A 36 15.80 4.08 -13.26
CA ILE A 36 15.14 4.29 -11.97
C ILE A 36 15.95 5.29 -11.16
N HIS A 37 15.44 6.52 -11.07
CA HIS A 37 16.05 7.65 -10.38
C HIS A 37 15.43 7.83 -8.99
N ARG A 38 16.04 7.20 -7.97
CA ARG A 38 15.60 7.38 -6.56
C ARG A 38 16.01 8.74 -6.02
N PHE A 39 15.32 9.20 -4.96
CA PHE A 39 15.58 10.50 -4.32
C PHE A 39 15.53 11.65 -5.34
N THR A 40 14.58 11.58 -6.26
CA THR A 40 14.40 12.55 -7.36
C THR A 40 12.93 12.93 -7.38
N PRO A 41 12.45 13.66 -6.35
CA PRO A 41 11.04 14.04 -6.28
C PRO A 41 10.70 14.96 -7.46
N VAL A 42 9.52 14.76 -8.03
CA VAL A 42 8.93 15.73 -8.96
C VAL A 42 8.52 16.98 -8.18
N THR A 43 8.91 18.15 -8.68
CA THR A 43 8.57 19.44 -8.08
C THR A 43 7.61 20.25 -8.94
N GLY A 44 7.36 19.82 -10.18
CA GLY A 44 6.38 20.42 -11.07
C GLY A 44 6.28 19.69 -12.40
N THR A 45 5.20 19.95 -13.14
CA THR A 45 5.00 19.45 -14.50
C THR A 45 4.55 20.56 -15.42
N GLU A 46 5.02 20.56 -16.66
CA GLU A 46 4.70 21.58 -17.66
C GLU A 46 4.33 20.92 -18.99
N ALA A 47 3.06 21.04 -19.39
CA ALA A 47 2.59 20.60 -20.70
C ALA A 47 3.14 21.49 -21.81
N GLN A 48 3.61 20.88 -22.89
CA GLN A 48 4.18 21.57 -24.04
C GLN A 48 3.18 21.66 -25.20
N PRO A 49 3.35 22.64 -26.13
CA PRO A 49 2.45 22.81 -27.27
C PRO A 49 2.36 21.60 -28.21
N ASP A 50 3.40 20.76 -28.26
CA ASP A 50 3.44 19.53 -29.07
C ASP A 50 2.81 18.31 -28.37
N GLY A 51 2.25 18.51 -27.18
CA GLY A 51 1.63 17.47 -26.36
C GLY A 51 2.63 16.67 -25.51
N SER A 52 3.93 17.00 -25.54
CA SER A 52 4.91 16.47 -24.60
C SER A 52 4.85 17.19 -23.24
N TRP A 53 5.68 16.74 -22.31
CA TRP A 53 5.75 17.23 -20.93
C TRP A 53 7.19 17.46 -20.52
N ILE A 54 7.38 18.47 -19.67
CA ILE A 54 8.60 18.64 -18.88
C ILE A 54 8.27 18.32 -17.43
N VAL A 55 8.94 17.32 -16.86
CA VAL A 55 8.89 16.99 -15.43
C VAL A 55 10.07 17.66 -14.74
N ARG A 56 9.78 18.56 -13.80
CA ARG A 56 10.79 19.34 -13.07
C ARG A 56 11.27 18.55 -11.85
N THR A 57 12.58 18.53 -11.62
CA THR A 57 13.21 17.93 -10.44
C THR A 57 14.44 18.75 -10.04
N GLU A 58 14.90 18.62 -8.79
CA GLU A 58 16.14 19.29 -8.35
C GLU A 58 17.41 18.74 -9.03
N LYS A 59 17.32 17.56 -9.66
CA LYS A 59 18.45 16.91 -10.36
C LYS A 59 18.43 17.14 -11.87
N GLY A 60 17.57 18.06 -12.33
CA GLY A 60 17.38 18.38 -13.74
C GLY A 60 16.00 18.00 -14.25
N ASP A 61 15.67 18.54 -15.40
CA ASP A 61 14.37 18.36 -16.03
C ASP A 61 14.34 17.14 -16.94
N ILE A 62 13.19 16.47 -16.98
CA ILE A 62 12.96 15.29 -17.81
C ILE A 62 11.89 15.62 -18.85
N HIS A 63 12.28 15.61 -20.13
CA HIS A 63 11.35 15.73 -21.25
C HIS A 63 10.76 14.35 -21.59
N THR A 64 9.44 14.25 -21.65
CA THR A 64 8.74 12.99 -21.95
C THR A 64 7.47 13.24 -22.73
N ARG A 65 7.01 12.25 -23.51
CA ARG A 65 5.71 12.31 -24.16
C ARG A 65 4.56 12.06 -23.19
N TRP A 66 4.78 11.28 -22.15
CA TRP A 66 3.75 10.84 -21.21
C TRP A 66 4.24 10.90 -19.78
N VAL A 67 3.34 11.28 -18.88
CA VAL A 67 3.55 11.26 -17.43
C VAL A 67 2.48 10.35 -16.83
N ILE A 68 2.91 9.40 -15.98
CA ILE A 68 2.00 8.50 -15.26
C ILE A 68 2.11 8.83 -13.77
N ASN A 69 1.00 9.20 -13.16
CA ASN A 69 0.95 9.44 -11.71
C ASN A 69 0.75 8.11 -10.97
N ALA A 70 1.80 7.64 -10.32
CA ALA A 70 1.81 6.47 -9.44
C ALA A 70 2.38 6.81 -8.04
N ALA A 71 2.11 8.02 -7.55
CA ALA A 71 2.75 8.58 -6.36
C ALA A 71 2.11 8.19 -5.02
N GLY A 72 1.23 7.17 -4.99
CA GLY A 72 0.64 6.65 -3.76
C GLY A 72 -0.06 7.73 -2.92
N LEU A 73 0.36 7.90 -1.66
CA LEU A 73 -0.16 8.91 -0.73
C LEU A 73 -0.05 10.35 -1.25
N TRP A 74 0.91 10.63 -2.14
CA TRP A 74 1.12 11.95 -2.76
C TRP A 74 0.44 12.09 -4.13
N ALA A 75 -0.37 11.12 -4.55
CA ALA A 75 -0.99 11.15 -5.89
C ALA A 75 -1.84 12.42 -6.10
N ARG A 76 -2.54 12.90 -5.07
CA ARG A 76 -3.33 14.14 -5.13
C ARG A 76 -2.44 15.36 -5.36
N GLU A 77 -1.34 15.48 -4.61
CA GLU A 77 -0.38 16.59 -4.69
C GLU A 77 0.36 16.58 -6.04
N VAL A 78 0.77 15.42 -6.53
CA VAL A 78 1.42 15.27 -7.84
C VAL A 78 0.46 15.60 -8.97
N ALA A 79 -0.81 15.21 -8.87
CA ALA A 79 -1.81 15.56 -9.89
C ALA A 79 -2.08 17.07 -9.95
N ALA A 80 -2.04 17.75 -8.80
CA ALA A 80 -2.21 19.20 -8.73
C ALA A 80 -1.11 19.96 -9.50
N MET A 81 0.10 19.39 -9.61
CA MET A 81 1.19 19.96 -10.44
C MET A 81 0.84 19.99 -11.93
N ALA A 82 -0.09 19.13 -12.37
CA ALA A 82 -0.64 19.11 -13.73
C ALA A 82 -2.00 19.85 -13.83
N GLY A 83 -2.41 20.57 -12.80
CA GLY A 83 -3.69 21.29 -12.74
C GLY A 83 -4.91 20.37 -12.53
N LEU A 84 -4.71 19.13 -12.07
CA LEU A 84 -5.77 18.16 -11.84
C LEU A 84 -6.07 18.01 -10.35
N ALA A 85 -7.35 18.01 -9.99
CA ALA A 85 -7.80 17.67 -8.64
C ALA A 85 -8.24 16.20 -8.60
N LEU A 86 -7.59 15.39 -7.76
CA LEU A 86 -7.99 14.00 -7.51
C LEU A 86 -8.78 13.89 -6.19
N PRO A 87 -9.93 13.21 -6.17
CA PRO A 87 -10.74 13.01 -4.97
C PRO A 87 -10.18 11.86 -4.12
N LEU A 88 -8.94 12.01 -3.65
CA LEU A 88 -8.21 11.02 -2.86
C LEU A 88 -7.91 11.59 -1.48
N ILE A 89 -8.09 10.76 -0.44
CA ILE A 89 -7.70 11.07 0.93
C ILE A 89 -7.07 9.82 1.57
N PRO A 90 -5.88 9.92 2.17
CA PRO A 90 -5.31 8.83 2.95
C PRO A 90 -6.18 8.48 4.18
N THR A 91 -6.25 7.19 4.48
CA THR A 91 -6.89 6.66 5.69
C THR A 91 -5.87 5.86 6.47
N GLU A 92 -5.96 5.92 7.79
CA GLU A 92 -5.20 5.01 8.65
C GLU A 92 -5.77 3.59 8.58
N HIS A 93 -4.89 2.60 8.61
CA HIS A 93 -5.25 1.19 8.67
C HIS A 93 -4.21 0.42 9.47
N GLN A 94 -4.65 -0.50 10.34
CA GLN A 94 -3.77 -1.25 11.22
C GLN A 94 -3.91 -2.77 11.06
N TYR A 95 -2.77 -3.45 11.24
CA TYR A 95 -2.70 -4.87 11.51
C TYR A 95 -1.70 -5.12 12.63
N PHE A 96 -1.87 -6.22 13.34
CA PHE A 96 -0.90 -6.69 14.33
C PHE A 96 -0.38 -8.08 13.95
N VAL A 97 0.80 -8.40 14.46
CA VAL A 97 1.46 -9.69 14.23
C VAL A 97 1.63 -10.36 15.58
N THR A 98 1.19 -11.61 15.69
CA THR A 98 1.32 -12.39 16.92
C THR A 98 2.70 -13.02 17.01
N GLU A 99 3.06 -13.42 18.23
CA GLU A 99 4.15 -14.37 18.44
C GLU A 99 3.80 -15.75 17.85
N THR A 100 4.76 -16.68 17.92
CA THR A 100 4.56 -18.08 17.53
C THR A 100 3.39 -18.69 18.27
N ILE A 101 2.46 -19.29 17.52
CA ILE A 101 1.33 -20.06 18.05
C ILE A 101 1.70 -21.55 17.91
N PRO A 102 1.81 -22.32 19.01
CA PRO A 102 2.26 -23.71 18.98
C PRO A 102 1.48 -24.59 17.99
N GLU A 103 0.16 -24.42 17.93
CA GLU A 103 -0.72 -25.17 17.03
C GLU A 103 -0.41 -24.89 15.56
N ILE A 104 0.01 -23.66 15.22
CA ILE A 104 0.45 -23.30 13.86
C ILE A 104 1.83 -23.88 13.59
N ALA A 105 2.74 -23.82 14.57
CA ALA A 105 4.08 -24.36 14.44
C ALA A 105 4.09 -25.88 14.19
N GLU A 106 3.15 -26.60 14.79
CA GLU A 106 3.02 -28.07 14.67
C GLU A 106 2.17 -28.51 13.45
N LEU A 107 1.48 -27.59 12.77
CA LEU A 107 0.49 -27.91 11.74
C LEU A 107 1.07 -28.60 10.49
N GLY A 108 2.38 -28.47 10.25
CA GLY A 108 3.11 -29.09 9.14
C GLY A 108 2.72 -28.58 7.74
N ARG A 109 1.82 -27.60 7.66
CA ARG A 109 1.39 -26.93 6.42
C ARG A 109 1.06 -25.47 6.71
N ARG A 110 1.09 -24.65 5.66
CA ARG A 110 0.68 -23.25 5.76
C ARG A 110 -0.84 -23.13 5.90
N LEU A 111 -1.30 -22.22 6.74
CA LEU A 111 -2.71 -21.81 6.79
C LEU A 111 -3.08 -20.98 5.56
N PRO A 112 -4.31 -21.13 5.03
CA PRO A 112 -4.84 -20.21 4.03
C PRO A 112 -5.04 -18.81 4.67
N SER A 113 -5.00 -17.77 3.83
CA SER A 113 -5.52 -16.47 4.24
C SER A 113 -7.03 -16.55 4.42
N VAL A 114 -7.55 -15.89 5.45
CA VAL A 114 -8.97 -15.86 5.80
C VAL A 114 -9.41 -14.40 5.82
N ALA A 115 -10.61 -14.13 5.31
CA ALA A 115 -11.29 -12.87 5.51
C ALA A 115 -12.63 -13.17 6.17
N ASP A 116 -12.80 -12.72 7.41
CA ASP A 116 -14.09 -12.70 8.09
C ASP A 116 -14.82 -11.42 7.66
N ARG A 117 -15.90 -11.61 6.90
CA ARG A 117 -16.70 -10.49 6.37
C ARG A 117 -17.69 -9.96 7.40
N ASP A 118 -18.10 -10.79 8.35
CA ASP A 118 -19.06 -10.37 9.37
C ASP A 118 -18.34 -9.58 10.47
N GLY A 119 -17.12 -9.98 10.84
CA GLY A 119 -16.28 -9.27 11.80
C GLY A 119 -15.40 -8.17 11.21
N GLU A 120 -15.37 -8.00 9.88
CA GLU A 120 -14.51 -7.04 9.19
C GLU A 120 -12.99 -7.23 9.44
N TYR A 121 -12.53 -8.48 9.62
CA TYR A 121 -11.12 -8.81 9.78
C TYR A 121 -10.57 -9.65 8.62
N TYR A 122 -9.25 -9.55 8.39
CA TYR A 122 -8.50 -10.50 7.60
C TYR A 122 -7.31 -11.05 8.39
N LEU A 123 -7.00 -12.31 8.14
CA LEU A 123 -5.96 -13.05 8.84
C LEU A 123 -5.13 -13.85 7.84
N ARG A 124 -3.83 -13.92 8.09
CA ARG A 124 -2.94 -14.82 7.35
C ARG A 124 -1.80 -15.29 8.24
N GLN A 125 -1.22 -16.44 7.92
CA GLN A 125 -0.01 -16.87 8.61
C GLN A 125 1.16 -15.94 8.30
N GLU A 126 1.82 -15.47 9.36
CA GLU A 126 3.06 -14.70 9.35
C GLU A 126 4.07 -15.42 10.26
N GLY A 127 5.16 -15.92 9.67
CA GLY A 127 6.05 -16.86 10.35
C GLY A 127 5.31 -18.09 10.90
N LEU A 128 5.42 -18.31 12.21
CA LEU A 128 4.71 -19.36 12.96
C LEU A 128 3.53 -18.81 13.78
N GLY A 129 3.12 -17.57 13.52
CA GLY A 129 1.97 -16.91 14.13
C GLY A 129 0.98 -16.42 13.07
N LEU A 130 0.23 -15.37 13.40
CA LEU A 130 -0.74 -14.74 12.54
C LEU A 130 -0.43 -13.25 12.37
N LEU A 131 -0.72 -12.74 11.18
CA LEU A 131 -1.03 -11.34 10.97
C LEU A 131 -2.56 -11.20 10.96
N VAL A 132 -3.08 -10.24 11.73
CA VAL A 132 -4.50 -9.92 11.81
C VAL A 132 -4.68 -8.44 11.53
N GLY A 133 -5.43 -8.10 10.49
CA GLY A 133 -5.81 -6.72 10.17
C GLY A 133 -7.32 -6.55 10.23
N ALA A 134 -7.76 -5.34 10.54
CA ALA A 134 -9.17 -5.02 10.68
C ALA A 134 -9.55 -3.88 9.74
N TYR A 135 -10.74 -3.93 9.16
CA TYR A 135 -11.31 -2.74 8.53
C TYR A 135 -12.00 -1.93 9.63
N GLU A 136 -11.43 -0.76 9.95
CA GLU A 136 -11.87 0.00 11.10
C GLU A 136 -13.22 0.67 10.89
N ARG A 137 -14.18 0.36 11.77
CA ARG A 137 -15.50 1.01 11.79
C ARG A 137 -15.39 2.52 12.04
N ASN A 138 -14.49 2.91 12.94
CA ASN A 138 -14.17 4.31 13.23
C ASN A 138 -12.95 4.76 12.39
N MET A 139 -13.17 4.93 11.08
CA MET A 139 -12.13 5.34 10.13
C MET A 139 -11.55 6.73 10.46
N LYS A 140 -10.22 6.86 10.44
CA LYS A 140 -9.52 8.15 10.56
C LYS A 140 -8.91 8.55 9.23
N PHE A 141 -9.24 9.77 8.79
CA PHE A 141 -8.54 10.41 7.68
C PHE A 141 -7.19 10.95 8.15
N TRP A 142 -6.22 10.91 7.25
CA TRP A 142 -4.90 11.49 7.47
C TRP A 142 -4.54 12.46 6.35
N ALA A 143 -3.66 13.42 6.65
CA ALA A 143 -3.12 14.37 5.68
C ALA A 143 -4.20 15.15 4.88
N GLU A 144 -5.31 15.52 5.53
CA GLU A 144 -6.43 16.21 4.88
C GLU A 144 -6.00 17.50 4.16
N ALA A 145 -5.09 18.26 4.76
CA ALA A 145 -4.54 19.51 4.22
C ALA A 145 -3.28 19.34 3.34
N GLY A 146 -2.79 18.11 3.16
CA GLY A 146 -1.60 17.82 2.36
C GLY A 146 -0.70 16.76 2.99
N THR A 147 -0.15 15.88 2.15
CA THR A 147 0.75 14.81 2.59
C THR A 147 2.16 15.35 2.90
N PRO A 148 2.72 15.15 4.11
CA PRO A 148 4.05 15.61 4.46
C PRO A 148 5.13 15.02 3.53
N GLN A 149 6.06 15.84 3.03
CA GLN A 149 7.12 15.40 2.10
C GLN A 149 8.19 14.51 2.75
N GLY A 150 8.34 14.59 4.08
CA GLY A 150 9.34 13.81 4.83
C GLY A 150 8.86 12.43 5.29
N PHE A 151 7.55 12.15 5.19
CA PHE A 151 7.00 10.88 5.62
C PHE A 151 7.43 9.76 4.67
N GLY A 152 8.05 8.69 5.19
CA GLY A 152 8.48 7.58 4.34
C GLY A 152 9.31 6.56 5.11
N HIS A 153 8.96 5.28 4.99
CA HIS A 153 9.47 4.22 5.88
C HIS A 153 9.15 4.46 7.37
N GLU A 154 8.06 5.17 7.63
CA GLU A 154 7.52 5.46 8.96
C GLU A 154 6.15 4.80 9.10
N LEU A 155 5.74 4.55 10.34
CA LEU A 155 4.41 4.09 10.71
C LEU A 155 3.82 5.07 11.72
N PHE A 156 2.50 5.08 11.83
CA PHE A 156 1.82 5.76 12.94
C PHE A 156 2.02 4.98 14.24
N GLU A 157 1.84 5.65 15.37
CA GLU A 157 1.67 4.97 16.66
C GLU A 157 0.46 4.03 16.59
N ASP A 158 0.51 2.94 17.34
CA ASP A 158 -0.61 2.00 17.40
C ASP A 158 -1.80 2.59 18.15
N ASP A 159 -2.99 2.15 17.74
CA ASP A 159 -4.28 2.55 18.29
C ASP A 159 -5.14 1.28 18.37
N LEU A 160 -4.73 0.36 19.24
CA LEU A 160 -5.37 -0.96 19.39
C LEU A 160 -6.79 -0.86 19.94
N GLU A 161 -7.06 0.13 20.79
CA GLU A 161 -8.42 0.39 21.33
C GLU A 161 -9.42 0.64 20.19
N ARG A 162 -8.99 1.33 19.11
CA ARG A 162 -9.83 1.53 17.91
C ARG A 162 -10.20 0.22 17.21
N LEU A 163 -9.40 -0.83 17.38
CA LEU A 163 -9.65 -2.14 16.77
C LEU A 163 -10.59 -3.01 17.62
N GLU A 164 -10.79 -2.70 18.90
CA GLU A 164 -11.64 -3.50 19.80
C GLU A 164 -13.13 -3.34 19.47
N GLU A 165 -13.54 -2.16 18.97
CA GLU A 165 -14.95 -1.83 18.66
C GLU A 165 -15.42 -2.25 17.25
N ASN A 166 -14.60 -2.99 16.49
CA ASN A 166 -14.99 -3.46 15.14
C ASN A 166 -16.09 -4.54 15.18
N VAL A 167 -16.50 -5.01 16.38
CA VAL A 167 -17.60 -5.97 16.60
C VAL A 167 -18.63 -5.40 17.56
#